data_AF-A0A1I1VQ61-F1
#
_entry.id   AF-A0A1I1VQ61-F1
#
_cell.length_a   1.000
_cell.length_b   1.000
_cell.length_c   1.000
_cell.angle_alpha   90.00
_cell.angle_beta   90.00
_cell.angle_gamma   90.00
#
_symmetry.space_group_name_H-M   'P 1'
#
loop_
_entity.id
_entity.type
_entity.pdbx_description
1 polymer ?
#
loop_
_entity_poly.entity_id
_entity_poly.type
_entity_poly.pdbx_seq_one_letter_code
_entity_poly.pdbx_strand_id
1 'polypeptide(L)'
;MNRCQPHTPLFRSRRLRSAAALLLALGAAAASVPAAAQQVQPSLGGVRNFPEAALRGTLVVMSTAEAQINGNTMRMAPGMRIFSPQNSLVMAHTVIGQSFTVNYVIEPSTGMLHAAWILSKAEAAQPRKGSGGSSLFDTLFGSGS
;
A
#
# COMPACT_ATOMS: atom_id res chain seq x y z
N MET A 1 -85.95 -24.32 1.82
CA MET A 1 -85.92 -23.38 0.68
C MET A 1 -84.57 -23.47 0.00
N ASN A 2 -84.59 -23.99 -1.22
CA ASN A 2 -83.46 -24.10 -2.11
C ASN A 2 -83.25 -22.75 -2.79
N ARG A 3 -82.02 -22.22 -2.83
CA ARG A 3 -81.60 -21.36 -3.95
C ARG A 3 -80.20 -21.70 -4.39
N CYS A 4 -80.17 -22.28 -5.60
CA CYS A 4 -79.07 -22.41 -6.52
C CYS A 4 -78.37 -21.06 -6.71
N GLN A 5 -77.04 -21.05 -6.70
CA GLN A 5 -76.27 -20.04 -7.42
C GLN A 5 -75.61 -20.68 -8.64
N PRO A 6 -75.71 -20.01 -9.81
CA PRO A 6 -75.24 -20.52 -11.08
C PRO A 6 -73.72 -20.40 -11.22
N HIS A 7 -73.17 -21.46 -11.80
CA HIS A 7 -71.86 -21.54 -12.42
C HIS A 7 -71.77 -20.58 -13.61
N THR A 8 -70.72 -19.77 -13.66
CA THR A 8 -70.30 -19.08 -14.90
C THR A 8 -68.77 -19.08 -15.01
N PRO A 9 -68.22 -19.22 -16.23
CA PRO A 9 -67.00 -19.96 -16.46
C PRO A 9 -65.71 -19.16 -16.25
N LEU A 10 -64.74 -19.84 -15.64
CA LEU A 10 -63.31 -19.60 -15.83
C LEU A 10 -63.01 -19.64 -17.33
N PHE A 11 -62.48 -18.57 -17.94
CA PHE A 11 -61.54 -18.58 -19.08
C PHE A 11 -61.47 -17.20 -19.76
N ARG A 12 -60.65 -16.30 -19.22
CA ARG A 12 -59.94 -15.21 -19.94
C ARG A 12 -59.29 -14.35 -18.87
N SER A 13 -58.02 -14.55 -18.56
CA SER A 13 -57.02 -13.65 -19.12
C SER A 13 -55.62 -14.11 -18.69
N ARG A 14 -55.26 -15.36 -18.96
CA ARG A 14 -53.93 -15.93 -18.67
C ARG A 14 -52.81 -15.42 -19.60
N ARG A 15 -53.03 -14.33 -20.35
CA ARG A 15 -52.10 -13.78 -21.36
C ARG A 15 -51.69 -12.32 -21.14
N LEU A 16 -51.82 -11.79 -19.93
CA LEU A 16 -51.28 -10.45 -19.60
C LEU A 16 -50.34 -10.43 -18.38
N ARG A 17 -49.77 -11.59 -18.02
CA ARG A 17 -48.81 -11.71 -16.91
C ARG A 17 -47.40 -12.13 -17.34
N SER A 18 -47.09 -12.07 -18.63
CA SER A 18 -45.78 -12.49 -19.16
C SER A 18 -44.87 -11.33 -19.58
N ALA A 19 -45.30 -10.06 -19.39
CA ALA A 19 -44.53 -8.89 -19.81
C ALA A 19 -43.91 -8.07 -18.65
N ALA A 20 -44.04 -8.53 -17.40
CA ALA A 20 -43.55 -7.82 -16.21
C ALA A 20 -42.50 -8.63 -15.41
N ALA A 21 -41.80 -9.55 -16.07
CA ALA A 21 -40.79 -10.41 -15.42
C ALA A 21 -39.42 -10.34 -16.13
N LEU A 22 -39.11 -9.23 -16.80
CA LEU A 22 -37.82 -9.01 -17.49
C LEU A 22 -37.15 -7.67 -17.14
N LEU A 23 -37.40 -7.13 -15.94
CA LEU A 23 -36.77 -5.89 -15.44
C LEU A 23 -36.24 -6.03 -14.00
N LEU A 24 -35.84 -7.24 -13.60
CA LEU A 24 -35.37 -7.53 -12.23
C LEU A 24 -34.11 -8.41 -12.18
N ALA A 25 -33.30 -8.42 -13.24
CA ALA A 25 -32.11 -9.26 -13.34
C ALA A 25 -30.84 -8.52 -13.81
N LEU A 26 -30.77 -7.19 -13.66
CA LEU A 26 -29.61 -6.38 -14.05
C LEU A 26 -29.20 -5.43 -12.91
N GLY A 27 -28.70 -5.96 -11.80
CA GLY A 27 -28.30 -5.10 -10.67
C GLY A 27 -27.41 -5.73 -9.59
N ALA A 28 -26.94 -6.96 -9.76
CA ALA A 28 -26.14 -7.66 -8.75
C ALA A 28 -24.74 -8.02 -9.30
N ALA A 29 -23.94 -7.01 -9.60
CA ALA A 29 -22.50 -7.18 -9.85
C ALA A 29 -21.74 -5.88 -9.52
N ALA A 30 -21.96 -5.32 -8.33
CA ALA A 30 -21.04 -4.33 -7.79
C ALA A 30 -19.79 -5.07 -7.35
N ALA A 31 -18.73 -4.88 -8.14
CA ALA A 31 -17.42 -5.48 -7.96
C ALA A 31 -16.90 -5.28 -6.53
N SER A 32 -16.62 -6.40 -5.85
CA SER A 32 -15.71 -6.43 -4.72
C SER A 32 -14.31 -6.08 -5.24
N VAL A 33 -13.95 -4.80 -5.21
CA VAL A 33 -12.56 -4.36 -5.38
C VAL A 33 -11.75 -4.96 -4.23
N PRO A 34 -10.74 -5.81 -4.47
CA PRO A 34 -9.79 -6.12 -3.43
C PRO A 34 -9.00 -4.83 -3.21
N ALA A 35 -9.30 -4.15 -2.10
CA ALA A 35 -8.40 -3.15 -1.57
C ALA A 35 -7.10 -3.89 -1.23
N ALA A 36 -6.13 -3.85 -2.13
CA ALA A 36 -4.77 -4.26 -1.87
C ALA A 36 -4.17 -3.27 -0.86
N ALA A 37 -4.60 -3.40 0.40
CA ALA A 37 -3.81 -2.97 1.52
C ALA A 37 -2.51 -3.76 1.40
N GLN A 38 -1.45 -3.09 0.94
CA GLN A 38 -0.12 -3.62 0.84
C GLN A 38 0.35 -3.97 2.26
N GLN A 39 -0.05 -5.15 2.74
CA GLN A 39 0.44 -5.74 3.98
C GLN A 39 1.91 -6.07 3.72
N VAL A 40 2.78 -5.17 4.16
CA VAL A 40 4.21 -5.44 4.33
C VAL A 40 4.30 -6.66 5.24
N GLN A 41 4.54 -7.83 4.65
CA GLN A 41 4.67 -9.07 5.41
C GLN A 41 5.89 -8.96 6.33
N PRO A 42 5.73 -9.21 7.64
CA PRO A 42 6.86 -9.25 8.55
C PRO A 42 7.71 -10.49 8.24
N SER A 43 8.75 -10.32 7.40
CA SER A 43 9.80 -11.33 7.22
C SER A 43 10.56 -11.49 8.54
N LEU A 44 10.38 -12.63 9.19
CA LEU A 44 11.14 -13.06 10.36
C LEU A 44 12.46 -13.71 9.88
N GLY A 45 13.51 -12.89 9.71
CA GLY A 45 14.89 -13.39 9.57
C GLY A 45 15.43 -13.57 8.15
N GLY A 46 14.67 -13.19 7.10
CA GLY A 46 15.18 -13.10 5.72
C GLY A 46 15.52 -11.65 5.33
N VAL A 47 16.42 -11.48 4.34
CA VAL A 47 16.67 -10.19 3.67
C VAL A 47 15.32 -9.58 3.30
N ARG A 48 14.92 -8.50 3.96
CA ARG A 48 13.61 -7.89 3.74
C ARG A 48 13.52 -7.36 2.32
N ASN A 49 12.43 -7.71 1.63
CA ASN A 49 12.15 -7.18 0.30
C ASN A 49 11.80 -5.69 0.42
N PHE A 50 12.69 -4.85 -0.09
CA PHE A 50 12.41 -3.43 -0.24
C PHE A 50 11.77 -3.19 -1.62
N PRO A 51 10.73 -2.36 -1.71
CA PRO A 51 10.18 -1.98 -3.01
C PRO A 51 11.24 -1.27 -3.87
N GLU A 52 11.16 -1.40 -5.19
CA GLU A 52 12.16 -0.81 -6.11
C GLU A 52 12.26 0.71 -5.95
N ALA A 53 11.12 1.37 -5.65
CA ALA A 53 11.05 2.80 -5.38
C ALA A 53 11.74 3.26 -4.09
N ALA A 54 12.21 2.35 -3.22
CA ALA A 54 12.88 2.74 -1.98
C ALA A 54 14.28 3.30 -2.26
N LEU A 55 14.54 4.52 -1.80
CA LEU A 55 15.80 5.23 -1.88
C LEU A 55 16.58 5.11 -0.57
N ARG A 56 17.91 5.17 -0.64
CA ARG A 56 18.78 5.23 0.55
C ARG A 56 18.98 6.67 1.00
N GLY A 57 18.95 6.91 2.31
CA GLY A 57 19.30 8.21 2.89
C GLY A 57 19.40 8.18 4.41
N THR A 58 19.68 9.34 4.99
CA THR A 58 19.71 9.56 6.44
C THR A 58 18.44 10.29 6.86
N LEU A 59 17.62 9.65 7.70
CA LEU A 59 16.38 10.20 8.24
C LEU A 59 16.61 10.74 9.65
N VAL A 60 16.20 11.99 9.87
CA VAL A 60 16.06 12.60 11.19
C VAL A 60 14.59 12.96 11.40
N VAL A 61 13.93 12.30 12.35
CA VAL A 61 12.53 12.59 12.64
C VAL A 61 12.46 13.86 13.48
N MET A 62 11.81 14.91 12.99
CA MET A 62 11.67 16.18 13.72
C MET A 62 10.37 16.22 14.52
N SER A 63 9.30 15.71 13.95
CA SER A 63 7.98 15.60 14.56
C SER A 63 7.23 14.41 13.97
N THR A 64 5.96 14.20 14.34
CA THR A 64 5.11 13.17 13.73
C THR A 64 4.68 13.50 12.30
N ALA A 65 4.85 14.74 11.86
CA ALA A 65 4.42 15.22 10.55
C ALA A 65 5.59 15.70 9.68
N GLU A 66 6.77 15.90 10.26
CA GLU A 66 7.95 16.45 9.58
C GLU A 66 9.21 15.65 9.93
N ALA A 67 10.04 15.43 8.92
CA ALA A 67 11.33 14.79 9.07
C ALA A 67 12.34 15.40 8.09
N GLN A 68 13.63 15.26 8.37
CA GLN A 68 14.68 15.61 7.43
C GLN A 68 15.24 14.34 6.80
N ILE A 69 15.37 14.34 5.46
CA ILE A 69 16.12 13.32 4.73
C ILE A 69 17.36 13.98 4.13
N ASN A 70 18.55 13.45 4.43
CA ASN A 70 19.83 13.97 3.94
C ASN A 70 20.01 15.48 4.21
N GLY A 71 19.45 15.99 5.33
CA GLY A 71 19.46 17.41 5.70
C GLY A 71 18.34 18.25 5.09
N ASN A 72 17.52 17.71 4.19
CA ASN A 72 16.38 18.40 3.60
C ASN A 72 15.10 18.10 4.37
N THR A 73 14.46 19.13 4.93
CA THR A 73 13.16 19.00 5.60
C THR A 73 12.06 18.62 4.61
N MET A 74 11.30 17.59 4.95
CA MET A 74 10.18 17.07 4.17
C MET A 74 9.00 16.65 5.05
N ARG A 75 7.83 16.59 4.43
CA ARG A 75 6.57 16.23 5.09
C ARG A 75 6.38 14.72 5.10
N MET A 76 5.97 14.21 6.25
CA MET A 76 5.58 12.81 6.43
C MET A 76 4.14 12.61 6.00
N ALA A 77 3.87 11.50 5.32
CA ALA A 77 2.51 11.14 4.93
C ALA A 77 1.66 10.84 6.18
N PRO A 78 0.36 11.12 6.15
CA PRO A 78 -0.55 10.74 7.23
C PRO A 78 -0.55 9.21 7.38
N GLY A 79 -0.11 8.72 8.54
CA GLY A 79 0.03 7.28 8.79
C GLY A 79 1.34 6.66 8.30
N MET A 80 2.39 7.48 8.09
CA MET A 80 3.73 6.99 7.75
C MET A 80 4.18 5.86 8.70
N ARG A 81 4.75 4.81 8.11
CA ARG A 81 5.27 3.64 8.85
C ARG A 81 6.80 3.69 8.93
N ILE A 82 7.33 3.56 10.14
CA ILE A 82 8.77 3.41 10.38
C ILE A 82 9.01 1.98 10.83
N PHE A 83 9.89 1.26 10.16
CA PHE A 83 10.25 -0.12 10.49
C PHE A 83 11.63 -0.18 11.12
N SER A 84 11.79 -0.91 12.21
CA SER A 84 13.07 -1.21 12.83
C SER A 84 13.90 -2.14 11.95
N PRO A 85 15.19 -2.37 12.27
CA PRO A 85 15.98 -3.41 11.62
C PRO A 85 15.37 -4.81 11.72
N GLN A 86 14.61 -5.08 12.79
CA GLN A 86 13.87 -6.32 13.00
C GLN A 86 12.51 -6.34 12.26
N ASN A 87 12.27 -5.36 11.38
CA ASN A 87 11.01 -5.18 10.65
C ASN A 87 9.77 -4.97 11.55
N SER A 88 9.98 -4.49 12.77
CA SER A 88 8.91 -4.12 13.70
C SER A 88 8.51 -2.66 13.48
N LEU A 89 7.22 -2.34 13.63
CA LEU A 89 6.78 -0.95 13.57
C LEU A 89 7.32 -0.16 14.77
N VAL A 90 8.02 0.92 14.48
CA VAL A 90 8.55 1.86 15.46
C VAL A 90 7.64 3.08 15.51
N MET A 91 7.27 3.48 16.71
CA MET A 91 6.45 4.66 16.93
C MET A 91 7.29 5.92 16.68
N ALA A 92 6.86 6.80 15.77
CA ALA A 92 7.61 8.00 15.39
C ALA A 92 8.05 8.85 16.59
N HIS A 93 7.19 8.97 17.62
CA HIS A 93 7.48 9.70 18.85
C HIS A 93 8.73 9.22 19.60
N THR A 94 9.08 7.93 19.50
CA THR A 94 10.23 7.34 20.22
C THR A 94 11.57 7.65 19.56
N VAL A 95 11.54 8.08 18.29
CA VAL A 95 12.72 8.28 17.44
C VAL A 95 12.88 9.74 17.03
N ILE A 96 12.09 10.65 17.61
CA ILE A 96 12.23 12.11 17.40
C ILE A 96 13.63 12.56 17.84
N GLY A 97 14.30 13.36 17.01
CA GLY A 97 15.63 13.91 17.23
C GLY A 97 16.78 12.93 16.98
N GLN A 98 16.50 11.68 16.63
CA GLN A 98 17.51 10.68 16.32
C GLN A 98 17.76 10.57 14.81
N SER A 99 19.01 10.30 14.45
CA SER A 99 19.44 10.13 13.06
C SER A 99 19.64 8.66 12.74
N PHE A 100 18.99 8.19 11.68
CA PHE A 100 19.06 6.80 11.24
C PHE A 100 19.40 6.72 9.76
N THR A 101 20.24 5.75 9.39
CA THR A 101 20.36 5.34 7.98
C THR A 101 19.13 4.51 7.64
N VAL A 102 18.35 4.97 6.67
CA VAL A 102 17.10 4.33 6.26
C VAL A 102 17.06 4.06 4.76
N ASN A 103 16.26 3.09 4.37
CA ASN A 103 15.63 3.10 3.07
C ASN A 103 14.26 3.76 3.20
N TYR A 104 13.86 4.61 2.26
CA TYR A 104 12.59 5.33 2.34
C TYR A 104 11.88 5.39 0.99
N VAL A 105 10.55 5.47 1.03
CA VAL A 105 9.71 5.61 -0.17
C VAL A 105 8.95 6.92 -0.07
N ILE A 106 9.02 7.69 -1.16
CA ILE A 106 8.20 8.89 -1.36
C ILE A 106 6.99 8.47 -2.19
N GLU A 107 5.82 8.94 -1.78
CA GLU A 107 4.60 8.77 -2.58
C GLU A 107 4.65 9.70 -3.80
N PRO A 108 4.52 9.18 -5.03
CA PRO A 108 4.63 10.00 -6.24
C PRO A 108 3.47 10.99 -6.40
N SER A 109 2.29 10.69 -5.85
CA SER A 109 1.10 11.55 -5.95
C SER A 109 1.18 12.78 -5.07
N THR A 110 1.75 12.66 -3.87
CA THR A 110 1.76 13.71 -2.85
C THR A 110 3.14 14.31 -2.59
N GLY A 111 4.21 13.60 -2.99
CA GLY A 111 5.59 13.96 -2.67
C GLY A 111 5.93 13.77 -1.19
N MET A 112 5.08 13.11 -0.41
CA MET A 112 5.29 12.91 1.03
C MET A 112 6.03 11.61 1.34
N LEU A 113 6.71 11.58 2.48
CA LEU A 113 7.40 10.41 2.98
C LEU A 113 6.38 9.35 3.45
N HIS A 114 6.25 8.25 2.70
CA HIS A 114 5.21 7.24 2.92
C HIS A 114 5.64 6.14 3.89
N ALA A 115 6.87 5.63 3.74
CA ALA A 115 7.42 4.58 4.59
C ALA A 115 8.94 4.69 4.69
N ALA A 116 9.48 4.34 5.86
CA ALA A 116 10.92 4.26 6.09
C ALA A 116 11.31 2.97 6.83
N TRP A 117 12.44 2.40 6.45
CA TRP A 117 13.02 1.21 7.05
C TRP A 117 14.40 1.56 7.61
N ILE A 118 14.55 1.50 8.92
CA ILE A 118 15.83 1.69 9.62
C ILE A 118 16.72 0.49 9.31
N LEU A 119 17.89 0.77 8.73
CA LEU A 119 18.84 -0.25 8.32
C LEU A 119 19.74 -0.66 9.48
N SER A 120 20.03 -1.96 9.56
CA SER A 120 21.15 -2.44 10.36
C SER A 120 22.49 -2.13 9.67
N LYS A 121 23.60 -2.25 10.42
CA LYS A 121 24.94 -2.10 9.87
C LYS A 121 25.22 -3.06 8.70
N ALA A 122 24.72 -4.29 8.78
CA ALA A 122 24.89 -5.30 7.74
C ALA A 122 24.14 -4.93 6.44
N GLU A 123 22.94 -4.34 6.55
CA GLU A 123 22.13 -3.92 5.40
C GLU A 123 22.58 -2.59 4.81
N ALA A 124 23.14 -1.69 5.64
CA ALA A 124 23.74 -0.45 5.17
C ALA A 124 24.94 -0.70 4.24
N ALA A 125 25.64 -1.84 4.42
CA ALA A 125 26.75 -2.25 3.57
C ALA A 125 26.33 -2.72 2.16
N GLN A 126 25.04 -3.07 1.95
CA GLN A 126 24.57 -3.42 0.62
C GLN A 126 24.46 -2.15 -0.26
N PRO A 127 24.97 -2.14 -1.50
CA PRO A 127 24.83 -1.00 -2.38
C PRO A 127 23.37 -0.83 -2.81
N ARG A 128 22.85 0.42 -2.83
CA ARG A 128 21.49 0.74 -3.28
C ARG A 128 21.43 2.14 -3.90
N LYS A 129 20.51 2.38 -4.84
CA LYS A 129 20.26 3.71 -5.41
C LYS A 129 20.06 4.75 -4.28
N GLY A 130 20.94 5.77 -4.24
CA GLY A 130 21.00 6.78 -3.19
C GLY A 130 22.07 6.56 -2.12
N SER A 131 22.76 5.41 -2.09
CA SER A 131 23.99 5.24 -1.31
C SER A 131 25.10 6.01 -2.01
N GLY A 132 25.24 7.30 -1.70
CA GLY A 132 26.37 8.11 -2.15
C GLY A 132 27.67 7.44 -1.68
N GLY A 133 28.31 6.72 -2.60
CA GLY A 133 29.46 5.87 -2.34
C GLY A 133 29.90 5.14 -3.60
N SER A 134 30.33 5.93 -4.59
CA SER A 134 31.43 5.58 -5.51
C SER A 134 31.37 4.25 -6.29
N SER A 135 30.55 4.18 -7.34
CA SER A 135 30.83 3.26 -8.47
C SER A 135 31.84 3.84 -9.47
N LEU A 136 32.55 4.92 -9.11
CA LEU A 136 33.59 5.53 -9.95
C LEU A 136 34.91 4.74 -9.95
N PHE A 137 35.16 3.95 -8.89
CA PHE A 137 36.34 3.08 -8.82
C PHE A 137 36.14 1.78 -9.62
N ASP A 138 34.93 1.22 -9.70
CA ASP A 138 34.67 0.01 -10.51
C ASP A 138 34.86 0.24 -12.02
N THR A 139 34.56 1.45 -12.52
CA THR A 139 34.71 1.78 -13.95
C THR A 139 36.14 2.12 -14.36
N LEU A 140 37.02 2.46 -13.41
CA LEU A 140 38.41 2.86 -13.70
C LEU A 140 39.42 1.72 -13.58
N PHE A 141 39.11 0.66 -12.82
CA PHE A 141 40.05 -0.45 -12.56
C PHE A 141 39.57 -1.81 -13.09
N GLY A 142 38.40 -1.89 -13.73
CA GLY A 142 37.80 -3.13 -14.22
C GLY A 142 37.71 -3.23 -15.75
N SER A 143 38.84 -3.32 -16.45
CA SER A 143 38.89 -3.95 -17.79
C SER A 143 40.34 -4.23 -18.18
N GLY A 144 40.90 -5.28 -17.58
CA GLY A 144 42.21 -5.82 -17.96
C GLY A 144 42.14 -7.34 -18.00
N SER A 145 41.72 -7.90 -19.13
CA SER A 145 42.04 -9.25 -19.61
C SER A 145 41.76 -9.29 -21.11
#